data_AF-A0A956RBG3-F1
#
_entry.id   AF-A0A956RBG3-F1
#
_cell.length_a   1.000
_cell.length_b   1.000
_cell.length_c   1.000
_cell.angle_alpha   90.00
_cell.angle_beta   90.00
_cell.angle_gamma   90.00
#
_symmetry.space_group_name_H-M   'P 1'
#
loop_
_entity.id
_entity.type
_entity.pdbx_description
1 polymer ?
#
loop_
_entity_poly.entity_id
_entity_poly.type
_entity_poly.pdbx_seq_one_letter_code
_entity_poly.pdbx_strand_id
1 'polypeptide(L)'
;MTNAGFSDYLFDGLADPTITVVRGCSYTFNVDALGHPFLIKSVQGIGVANAYNDGVVNNGVAQGVITWDVSLAAPDPLFYNCQFHAPMTGEFNVIDPM
;
A
#
# COMPACT_ATOMS: atom_id res chain seq x y z
N MET A 1 -7.65 -0.56 -7.16
CA MET A 1 -6.37 -0.53 -7.90
C MET A 1 -6.26 -1.78 -8.76
N THR A 2 -5.49 -1.72 -9.85
CA THR A 2 -5.13 -2.84 -10.74
C THR A 2 -3.63 -2.86 -11.00
N ASN A 3 -3.07 -3.88 -11.67
CA ASN A 3 -1.69 -3.82 -12.18
C ASN A 3 -1.65 -3.36 -13.65
N ALA A 4 -0.55 -2.72 -14.04
CA ALA A 4 -0.16 -2.51 -15.43
C ALA A 4 1.13 -3.30 -15.71
N GLY A 5 0.98 -4.49 -16.30
CA GLY A 5 2.11 -5.39 -16.53
C GLY A 5 2.82 -5.74 -15.22
N PHE A 6 4.15 -5.62 -15.23
CA PHE A 6 5.03 -5.91 -14.09
C PHE A 6 5.68 -4.65 -13.49
N SER A 7 5.28 -3.46 -13.95
CA SER A 7 5.92 -2.21 -13.58
C SER A 7 5.13 -1.41 -12.57
N ASP A 8 3.80 -1.33 -12.71
CA ASP A 8 3.02 -0.34 -11.97
C ASP A 8 1.75 -0.91 -11.32
N TYR A 9 1.41 -0.40 -10.14
CA TYR A 9 0.02 -0.39 -9.67
C TYR A 9 -0.70 0.84 -10.21
N LEU A 10 -1.92 0.63 -10.70
CA LEU A 10 -2.80 1.70 -11.13
C LEU A 10 -3.83 2.02 -10.05
N PHE A 11 -3.70 3.19 -9.43
CA PHE A 11 -4.71 3.77 -8.54
C PHE A 11 -5.53 4.77 -9.34
N ASP A 12 -6.79 4.43 -9.60
CA ASP A 12 -7.70 5.23 -10.44
C ASP A 12 -7.09 5.63 -11.80
N GLY A 13 -6.27 4.74 -12.37
CA GLY A 13 -5.58 4.92 -13.65
C GLY A 13 -4.22 5.61 -13.58
N LEU A 14 -3.79 6.08 -12.41
CA LEU A 14 -2.46 6.68 -12.21
C LEU A 14 -1.44 5.60 -11.83
N ALA A 15 -0.28 5.61 -12.47
CA ALA A 15 0.82 4.69 -12.20
C ALA A 15 1.58 5.09 -10.93
N ASP A 16 1.61 4.19 -9.96
CA ASP A 16 2.31 4.29 -8.67
C ASP A 16 2.27 5.69 -8.02
N PRO A 17 1.09 6.33 -7.88
CA PRO A 17 1.01 7.66 -7.30
C PRO A 17 1.32 7.64 -5.79
N THR A 18 1.84 8.75 -5.27
CA THR A 18 1.82 8.98 -3.82
C THR A 18 0.39 9.05 -3.33
N ILE A 19 0.04 8.25 -2.32
CA ILE A 19 -1.29 8.24 -1.71
C ILE A 19 -1.21 8.99 -0.38
N THR A 20 -2.08 9.97 -0.17
CA THR A 20 -2.16 10.65 1.14
C THR A 20 -3.18 9.96 2.03
N VAL A 21 -2.77 9.64 3.26
CA VAL A 21 -3.63 9.08 4.31
C VAL A 21 -3.52 9.92 5.58
N VAL A 22 -4.59 9.97 6.36
CA VAL A 22 -4.68 10.78 7.58
C VAL A 22 -4.66 9.86 8.78
N ARG A 23 -3.80 10.18 9.76
CA ARG A 23 -3.76 9.51 11.06
C ARG A 23 -5.12 9.59 11.76
N GLY A 24 -5.57 8.47 12.31
CA GLY A 24 -6.88 8.33 12.95
C GLY A 24 -8.03 8.01 11.98
N CYS A 25 -7.78 7.91 10.67
CA CYS A 25 -8.78 7.52 9.68
C CYS A 25 -8.63 6.06 9.23
N SER A 26 -9.74 5.48 8.76
CA SER A 26 -9.78 4.15 8.17
C SER A 26 -9.84 4.23 6.65
N TYR A 27 -8.97 3.48 5.98
CA TYR A 27 -8.91 3.38 4.53
C TYR A 27 -9.21 1.97 4.05
N THR A 28 -9.78 1.87 2.85
CA THR A 28 -10.04 0.60 2.17
C THR A 28 -9.40 0.62 0.80
N PHE A 29 -8.56 -0.37 0.52
CA PHE A 29 -7.96 -0.60 -0.78
C PHE A 29 -8.59 -1.82 -1.42
N ASN A 30 -9.36 -1.58 -2.48
CA ASN A 30 -9.86 -2.65 -3.34
C ASN A 30 -8.74 -3.07 -4.29
N VAL A 31 -8.19 -4.27 -4.08
CA VAL A 31 -7.06 -4.82 -4.83
C VAL A 31 -7.59 -5.78 -5.89
N ASP A 32 -7.29 -5.52 -7.15
CA ASP A 32 -7.52 -6.43 -8.28
C ASP A 32 -6.27 -6.49 -9.17
N ALA A 33 -5.19 -7.08 -8.65
CA ALA A 33 -3.92 -7.25 -9.36
C ALA A 33 -3.39 -8.68 -9.20
N LEU A 34 -4.12 -9.64 -9.76
CA LEU A 34 -3.81 -11.06 -9.62
C LEU A 34 -2.35 -11.36 -10.01
N GLY A 35 -1.60 -12.01 -9.11
CA GLY A 35 -0.16 -12.29 -9.29
C GLY A 35 0.77 -11.16 -8.83
N HIS A 36 0.22 -10.02 -8.40
CA HIS A 36 0.97 -8.88 -7.87
C HIS A 36 0.45 -8.53 -6.46
N PRO A 37 0.98 -9.21 -5.42
CA PRO A 37 0.60 -8.95 -4.02
C PRO A 37 0.90 -7.52 -3.59
N PHE A 38 -0.10 -6.79 -3.09
CA PHE A 38 0.04 -5.40 -2.63
C PHE A 38 0.33 -5.36 -1.12
N LEU A 39 1.56 -4.95 -0.75
CA LEU A 39 1.97 -4.83 0.65
C LEU A 39 2.12 -3.37 1.06
N ILE A 40 1.57 -3.01 2.22
CA ILE A 40 1.92 -1.80 2.96
C ILE A 40 3.17 -2.10 3.81
N LYS A 41 4.19 -1.24 3.75
CA LYS A 41 5.53 -1.50 4.28
C LYS A 41 6.15 -0.28 4.96
N SER A 42 6.99 -0.52 5.96
CA SER A 42 7.78 0.51 6.65
C SER A 42 9.08 0.86 5.94
N VAL A 43 9.57 -0.03 5.07
CA VAL A 43 10.76 0.18 4.24
C VAL A 43 10.45 -0.36 2.85
N GLN A 44 10.73 0.46 1.84
CA GLN A 44 10.54 0.11 0.44
C GLN A 44 11.39 -1.11 0.05
N GLY A 45 10.81 -2.02 -0.72
CA GLY A 45 11.52 -3.18 -1.27
C GLY A 45 10.62 -4.38 -1.54
N ILE A 46 11.17 -5.35 -2.27
CA ILE A 46 10.48 -6.60 -2.60
C ILE A 46 10.39 -7.56 -1.40
N GLY A 47 9.64 -8.65 -1.56
CA GLY A 47 9.41 -9.64 -0.54
C GLY A 47 8.50 -9.14 0.60
N VAL A 48 8.40 -9.97 1.65
CA VAL A 48 7.48 -9.74 2.78
C VAL A 48 8.15 -9.06 3.98
N ALA A 49 9.47 -8.90 3.96
CA ALA A 49 10.20 -8.20 5.03
C ALA A 49 9.72 -6.75 5.14
N ASN A 50 9.71 -6.18 6.34
CA ASN A 50 9.26 -4.81 6.61
C ASN A 50 7.78 -4.54 6.29
N ALA A 51 6.93 -5.58 6.22
CA ALA A 51 5.49 -5.41 6.17
C ALA A 51 5.01 -4.61 7.40
N TYR A 52 4.28 -3.52 7.15
CA TYR A 52 3.64 -2.73 8.19
C TYR A 52 2.23 -3.27 8.40
N ASN A 53 1.99 -3.90 9.55
CA ASN A 53 0.74 -4.60 9.86
C ASN A 53 -0.07 -3.93 10.99
N ASP A 54 0.40 -2.80 11.51
CA ASP A 54 -0.34 -2.06 12.54
C ASP A 54 -1.59 -1.43 11.93
N GLY A 55 -2.76 -1.90 12.38
CA GLY A 55 -4.06 -1.51 11.84
C GLY A 55 -4.38 -2.04 10.43
N VAL A 56 -3.52 -2.88 9.82
CA VAL A 56 -3.72 -3.40 8.46
C VAL A 56 -4.27 -4.83 8.48
N VAL A 57 -5.38 -5.05 7.77
CA VAL A 57 -5.99 -6.37 7.59
C VAL A 57 -5.83 -6.81 6.13
N ASN A 58 -5.53 -8.10 5.91
CA ASN A 58 -5.29 -8.70 4.58
C ASN A 58 -4.09 -8.11 3.81
N ASN A 59 -3.07 -7.64 4.53
CA ASN A 59 -1.87 -7.11 3.90
C ASN A 59 -1.22 -8.14 2.95
N GLY A 60 -0.84 -7.73 1.74
CA GLY A 60 -0.21 -8.61 0.76
C GLY A 60 -1.18 -9.47 -0.06
N VAL A 61 -2.49 -9.19 -0.08
CA VAL A 61 -3.37 -9.84 -1.07
C VAL A 61 -3.08 -9.32 -2.48
N ALA A 62 -3.22 -10.19 -3.47
CA ALA A 62 -3.17 -9.83 -4.89
C ALA A 62 -4.57 -9.56 -5.46
N GLN A 63 -5.62 -10.05 -4.78
CA GLN A 63 -7.01 -9.78 -5.11
C GLN A 63 -7.84 -9.80 -3.82
N GLY A 64 -8.72 -8.83 -3.63
CA GLY A 64 -9.56 -8.70 -2.44
C GLY A 64 -9.53 -7.30 -1.85
N VAL A 65 -9.80 -7.20 -0.56
CA VAL A 65 -9.90 -5.92 0.16
C VAL A 65 -8.90 -5.88 1.29
N ILE A 66 -8.09 -4.82 1.31
CA ILE A 66 -7.23 -4.45 2.44
C ILE A 66 -7.91 -3.31 3.17
N THR A 67 -8.04 -3.40 4.48
CA THR A 67 -8.44 -2.28 5.32
C THR A 67 -7.25 -1.83 6.15
N TRP A 68 -7.10 -0.51 6.31
CA TRP A 68 -6.06 0.07 7.12
C TRP A 68 -6.64 1.14 8.03
N ASP A 69 -6.68 0.85 9.33
CA ASP A 69 -6.90 1.83 10.39
C ASP A 69 -5.58 2.51 10.71
N VAL A 70 -5.40 3.76 10.25
CA VAL A 70 -4.14 4.48 10.40
C VAL A 70 -4.01 4.95 11.84
N SER A 71 -3.09 4.35 12.59
CA SER A 71 -2.80 4.75 13.97
C SER A 71 -2.41 6.23 14.09
N LEU A 72 -2.77 6.89 15.20
CA LEU A 72 -2.25 8.22 15.54
C LEU A 72 -0.73 8.26 15.72
N ALA A 73 -0.08 7.10 15.86
CA ALA A 73 1.38 6.97 15.93
C ALA A 73 2.01 6.41 14.64
N ALA A 74 1.23 6.30 13.55
CA ALA A 74 1.75 5.77 12.29
C ALA A 74 2.95 6.61 11.80
N PRO A 75 4.07 6.00 11.39
CA PRO A 75 5.22 6.74 10.89
C PRO A 75 4.92 7.39 9.54
N ASP A 76 5.74 8.38 9.17
CA ASP A 76 5.72 9.04 7.87
C ASP A 76 7.17 9.14 7.33
N PRO A 77 7.45 8.72 6.09
CA PRO A 77 6.54 8.04 5.16
C PRO A 77 6.33 6.56 5.49
N LEU A 78 5.29 5.98 4.89
CA LEU A 78 5.17 4.54 4.67
C LEU A 78 5.20 4.25 3.17
N PHE A 79 5.28 2.98 2.79
CA PHE A 79 5.40 2.57 1.39
C PHE A 79 4.35 1.54 1.03
N TYR A 80 4.09 1.40 -0.27
CA TYR A 80 3.52 0.19 -0.82
C TYR A 80 4.44 -0.45 -1.85
N ASN A 81 4.43 -1.77 -1.91
CA ASN A 81 5.27 -2.55 -2.82
C ASN A 81 4.55 -3.79 -3.33
N CYS A 82 4.87 -4.20 -4.56
CA CYS A 82 4.65 -5.58 -4.98
C CYS A 82 5.63 -6.51 -4.27
N GLN A 83 5.17 -7.68 -3.86
CA GLN A 83 6.05 -8.72 -3.30
C GLN A 83 7.14 -9.15 -4.29
N PHE A 84 6.84 -9.17 -5.60
CA PHE A 84 7.70 -9.80 -6.60
C PHE A 84 8.42 -8.80 -7.52
N HIS A 85 7.81 -7.66 -7.81
CA HIS A 85 8.31 -6.75 -8.83
C HIS A 85 8.81 -5.45 -8.20
N ALA A 86 10.12 -5.22 -8.25
CA ALA A 86 10.76 -4.05 -7.65
C ALA A 86 10.23 -2.70 -8.17
N PRO A 87 9.86 -2.54 -9.47
CA PRO A 87 9.33 -1.27 -9.95
C PRO A 87 7.94 -0.91 -9.40
N MET A 88 7.13 -1.90 -9.01
CA MET A 88 5.76 -1.69 -8.56
C MET A 88 5.73 -1.20 -7.12
N THR A 89 5.89 0.10 -6.93
CA THR A 89 6.01 0.70 -5.61
C THR A 89 5.74 2.19 -5.61
N GLY A 90 5.20 2.69 -4.50
CA GLY A 90 5.09 4.11 -4.24
C GLY A 90 5.02 4.40 -2.75
N GLU A 91 4.73 5.65 -2.42
CA GLU A 91 4.75 6.18 -1.06
C GLU A 91 3.33 6.45 -0.55
N PHE A 92 3.16 6.24 0.76
CA PHE A 92 2.08 6.83 1.53
C PHE A 92 2.60 8.06 2.24
N ASN A 93 2.01 9.22 1.93
CA ASN A 93 2.18 10.45 2.68
C ASN A 93 1.21 10.43 3.87
N VAL A 94 1.72 10.25 5.09
CA VAL A 94 0.92 10.05 6.30
C VAL A 94 0.86 11.36 7.09
N ILE A 95 -0.29 12.03 7.02
CA ILE A 95 -0.49 13.35 7.62
C ILE A 95 -1.29 13.29 8.91
N ASP A 96 -1.13 14.31 9.75
CA ASP A 96 -1.94 14.48 10.96
C ASP A 96 -3.36 14.94 10.62
N PRO A 97 -4.36 14.58 11.47
CA PRO A 97 -5.70 15.13 11.35
C PRO A 97 -5.67 16.65 11.61
N MET A 98 -6.53 17.39 10.90
CA MET A 98 -6.68 18.85 11.08
C MET A 98 -7.38 19.21 12.39
#